data_AF-A0AAU2MPA8-F1
#
_entry.id   AF-A0AAU2MPA8-F1
#
_cell.length_a   1.000
_cell.length_b   1.000
_cell.length_c   1.000
_cell.angle_alpha   90.00
_cell.angle_beta   90.00
_cell.angle_gamma   90.00
#
_symmetry.space_group_name_H-M   'P 1'
#
loop_
_entity.id
_entity.type
_entity.pdbx_description
1 polymer ?
#
loop_
_entity_poly.entity_id
_entity_poly.type
_entity_poly.pdbx_seq_one_letter_code
_entity_poly.pdbx_strand_id
1 'polypeptide(L)'
;MWAPVCRAVALLLGPYAEVVLHDPETDRVLEIWNPMASRRPGDPSLLGELDELDPSARDVYGPYEKLLADGRRLSSVSAVLRDARDLPSAVLCINLDRTPLEQAAAVLSAFGAPTVQSPEPLFEQDWSERIQHVIGTYVRETGRPVERMTRQDRLAVLGRLDEARVFAVRRATPAVAGALRVSRSTVYGLLAELRAPSAKDRQP
;
A
#
# COMPACT_ATOMS: atom_id res chain seq x y z
N MET A 1 28.20 24.48 3.90
CA MET A 1 28.05 24.11 5.34
C MET A 1 27.40 22.73 5.53
N TRP A 2 26.59 22.23 4.58
CA TRP A 2 25.78 21.02 4.75
C TRP A 2 26.44 19.69 4.36
N ALA A 3 27.61 19.72 3.71
CA ALA A 3 28.29 18.52 3.20
C ALA A 3 28.52 17.40 4.26
N PRO A 4 28.91 17.69 5.52
CA PRO A 4 29.09 16.63 6.52
C PRO A 4 27.81 15.86 6.83
N VAL A 5 26.66 16.53 6.88
CA VAL A 5 25.34 15.90 7.11
C VAL A 5 24.97 15.03 5.92
N CYS A 6 25.13 15.56 4.70
CA CYS A 6 24.84 14.82 3.47
C CYS A 6 25.71 13.56 3.36
N ARG A 7 27.00 13.69 3.66
CA ARG A 7 27.94 12.56 3.68
C ARG A 7 27.58 11.52 4.74
N ALA A 8 27.13 11.93 5.92
CA ALA A 8 26.70 10.99 6.96
C ALA A 8 25.48 10.17 6.50
N VAL A 9 24.49 10.81 5.88
CA VAL A 9 23.32 10.12 5.30
C VAL A 9 23.75 9.16 4.19
N ALA A 10 24.61 9.61 3.27
CA ALA A 10 25.10 8.80 2.16
C ALA A 10 25.90 7.56 2.62
N LEU A 11 26.67 7.69 3.71
CA LEU A 11 27.41 6.57 4.30
C LEU A 11 26.48 5.56 4.97
N LEU A 12 25.41 6.02 5.63
CA LEU A 12 24.47 5.14 6.33
C LEU A 12 23.57 4.36 5.36
N LEU A 13 23.10 5.03 4.32
CA LEU A 13 22.11 4.48 3.38
C LEU A 13 22.73 3.96 2.08
N GLY A 14 24.05 4.07 1.94
CA GLY A 14 24.78 3.51 0.82
C GLY A 14 24.73 1.97 0.80
N PRO A 15 24.77 1.35 -0.39
CA PRO A 15 24.86 1.96 -1.71
C PRO A 15 23.48 2.32 -2.32
N TYR A 16 22.39 2.20 -1.56
CA TYR A 16 21.02 2.26 -2.09
C TYR A 16 20.37 3.63 -2.03
N ALA A 17 21.04 4.64 -1.45
CA ALA A 17 20.58 6.02 -1.48
C ALA A 17 21.59 6.95 -2.14
N GLU A 18 21.11 7.71 -3.12
CA GLU A 18 21.77 8.88 -3.68
C GLU A 18 21.43 10.08 -2.79
N VAL A 19 22.43 10.88 -2.48
CA VAL A 19 22.25 12.15 -1.77
C VAL A 19 22.76 13.26 -2.67
N VAL A 20 21.93 14.28 -2.89
CA VAL A 20 22.26 15.41 -3.76
C VAL A 20 22.04 16.70 -2.98
N LEU A 21 23.03 17.58 -3.02
CA LEU A 21 22.91 18.93 -2.49
C LEU A 21 22.85 19.91 -3.67
N HIS A 22 21.85 20.77 -3.66
CA HIS A 22 21.57 21.72 -4.73
C HIS A 22 21.72 23.15 -4.24
N ASP A 23 22.14 24.02 -5.15
CA ASP A 23 22.10 25.47 -5.01
C ASP A 23 20.75 25.99 -5.54
N PRO A 24 19.87 26.51 -4.68
CA PRO A 24 18.58 27.06 -5.10
C PRO A 24 18.72 28.38 -5.87
N GLU A 25 19.84 29.12 -5.73
CA GLU A 25 20.03 30.40 -6.41
C GLU A 25 20.46 30.17 -7.88
N THR A 26 21.35 29.21 -8.11
CA THR A 26 21.88 28.93 -9.45
C THR A 26 21.21 27.74 -10.16
N ASP A 27 20.30 27.03 -9.47
CA ASP A 27 19.66 25.77 -9.92
C ASP A 27 20.68 24.71 -10.37
N ARG A 28 21.76 24.54 -9.59
CA ARG A 28 22.87 23.61 -9.90
C ARG A 28 23.19 22.65 -8.77
N VAL A 29 23.71 21.48 -9.13
CA VAL A 29 24.19 20.50 -8.16
C VAL A 29 25.48 21.02 -7.53
N LEU A 30 25.47 21.20 -6.21
CA LEU A 30 26.66 21.54 -5.44
C LEU A 30 27.53 20.31 -5.23
N GLU A 31 26.95 19.24 -4.70
CA GLU A 31 27.63 17.99 -4.39
C GLU A 31 26.66 16.81 -4.55
N ILE A 32 27.21 15.62 -4.84
CA ILE A 32 26.45 14.39 -5.01
C ILE A 32 27.22 13.21 -4.45
N TRP A 33 26.52 12.31 -3.76
CA TRP A 33 27.05 11.08 -3.20
C TRP A 33 26.22 9.89 -3.67
N ASN A 34 26.91 8.77 -3.96
CA ASN A 34 26.31 7.55 -4.51
C ASN A 34 25.41 7.82 -5.73
N PRO A 35 25.91 8.50 -6.79
CA PRO A 35 25.10 8.85 -7.95
C PRO A 35 24.48 7.59 -8.59
N MET A 36 23.16 7.61 -8.74
CA MET A 36 22.40 6.52 -9.38
C MET A 36 22.25 6.71 -10.88
N ALA A 37 22.44 7.94 -11.36
CA ALA A 37 22.45 8.34 -12.76
C ALA A 37 23.80 9.00 -13.11
N SER A 38 23.92 9.52 -14.34
CA SER A 38 25.14 10.16 -14.83
C SER A 38 25.39 11.58 -14.29
N ARG A 39 24.64 12.02 -13.27
CA ARG A 39 24.65 13.39 -12.72
C ARG A 39 25.94 13.66 -11.92
N ARG A 40 26.43 14.90 -11.99
CA ARG A 40 27.68 15.36 -11.36
C ARG A 40 27.52 16.78 -10.78
N PRO A 41 28.43 17.21 -9.88
CA PRO A 41 28.49 18.61 -9.45
C PRO A 41 28.59 19.57 -10.65
N GLY A 42 27.81 20.64 -10.62
CA GLY A 42 27.69 21.64 -11.68
C GLY A 42 26.57 21.38 -12.69
N ASP A 43 26.01 20.17 -12.75
CA ASP A 43 24.86 19.87 -13.61
C ASP A 43 23.60 20.64 -13.17
N PRO A 44 22.64 20.90 -14.08
CA PRO A 44 21.34 21.46 -13.72
C PRO A 44 20.60 20.58 -12.71
N SER A 45 20.06 21.22 -11.67
CA SER A 45 19.31 20.54 -10.61
C SER A 45 17.89 20.18 -11.04
N LEU A 46 17.27 21.04 -11.85
CA LEU A 46 15.86 20.97 -12.25
C LEU A 46 14.93 21.08 -11.03
N LEU A 47 15.23 22.01 -10.11
CA LEU A 47 14.45 22.17 -8.88
C LEU A 47 13.02 22.67 -9.10
N GLY A 48 12.66 23.12 -10.31
CA GLY A 48 11.31 23.57 -10.64
C GLY A 48 10.21 22.52 -10.36
N GLU A 49 10.55 21.23 -10.33
CA GLU A 49 9.64 20.16 -9.91
C GLU A 49 9.21 20.28 -8.43
N LEU A 50 10.01 20.95 -7.58
CA LEU A 50 9.71 21.16 -6.16
C LEU A 50 8.71 22.29 -5.93
N ASP A 51 8.68 23.30 -6.80
CA ASP A 51 7.74 24.42 -6.71
C ASP A 51 6.29 23.99 -6.96
N GLU A 52 6.11 22.86 -7.66
CA GLU A 52 4.82 22.22 -7.89
C GLU A 52 4.39 21.32 -6.71
N LEU A 53 5.29 21.04 -5.76
CA LEU A 53 4.97 20.23 -4.59
C LEU A 53 4.19 21.04 -3.55
N ASP A 54 3.42 20.32 -2.73
CA ASP A 54 2.47 20.85 -1.75
C ASP A 54 2.96 22.15 -1.05
N PRO A 55 2.34 23.31 -1.33
CA PRO A 55 2.71 24.59 -0.74
C PRO A 55 2.55 24.65 0.78
N SER A 56 1.84 23.68 1.38
CA SER A 56 1.66 23.58 2.83
C SER A 56 2.81 22.83 3.53
N ALA A 57 3.72 22.20 2.78
CA ALA A 57 4.87 21.49 3.33
C ALA A 57 5.85 22.47 3.99
N ARG A 58 6.23 22.17 5.25
CA ARG A 58 7.18 22.98 6.04
C ARG A 58 8.62 22.63 5.66
N ASP A 59 9.04 23.04 4.47
CA ASP A 59 10.40 22.88 3.91
C ASP A 59 10.85 21.45 3.62
N VAL A 60 10.06 20.43 3.97
CA VAL A 60 10.36 19.01 3.68
C VAL A 60 9.24 18.42 2.85
N TYR A 61 9.60 17.90 1.68
CA TYR A 61 8.69 17.38 0.67
C TYR A 61 8.93 15.88 0.48
N GLY A 62 7.83 15.12 0.45
CA GLY A 62 7.83 13.68 0.24
C GLY A 62 7.49 12.84 1.49
N PRO A 63 7.75 11.52 1.45
CA PRO A 63 8.36 10.81 0.33
C PRO A 63 7.44 10.80 -0.91
N TYR A 64 8.03 11.05 -2.08
CA TYR A 64 7.34 10.93 -3.37
C TYR A 64 8.07 9.95 -4.28
N GLU A 65 7.36 9.39 -5.24
CA GLU A 65 7.93 8.42 -6.17
C GLU A 65 8.60 9.11 -7.36
N LYS A 66 9.78 8.63 -7.74
CA LYS A 66 10.45 9.01 -8.99
C LYS A 66 10.83 7.77 -9.78
N LEU A 67 10.68 7.83 -11.10
CA LEU A 67 11.08 6.76 -12.01
C LEU A 67 12.36 7.18 -12.74
N LEU A 68 13.39 6.34 -12.70
CA LEU A 68 14.58 6.53 -13.53
C LEU A 68 14.34 6.00 -14.94
N ALA A 69 15.12 6.48 -15.90
CA ALA A 69 15.04 6.04 -17.30
C ALA A 69 15.31 4.53 -17.49
N ASP A 70 16.03 3.90 -16.55
CA ASP A 70 16.28 2.46 -16.54
C ASP A 70 15.14 1.65 -15.88
N GLY A 71 14.04 2.31 -15.47
CA GLY A 71 12.86 1.69 -14.87
C GLY A 71 12.93 1.53 -13.36
N ARG A 72 14.05 1.90 -12.70
CA ARG A 72 14.13 1.84 -11.24
C ARG A 72 13.20 2.86 -10.59
N ARG A 73 12.50 2.43 -9.54
CA ARG A 73 11.60 3.26 -8.73
C ARG A 73 12.33 3.74 -7.49
N LEU A 74 12.30 5.05 -7.27
CA LEU A 74 12.92 5.70 -6.14
C LEU A 74 11.85 6.26 -5.20
N SER A 75 12.13 6.21 -3.89
CA SER A 75 11.47 7.07 -2.91
C SER A 75 12.37 8.27 -2.65
N SER A 76 11.87 9.46 -2.96
CA SER A 76 12.62 10.71 -2.89
C SER A 76 12.07 11.61 -1.79
N VAL A 77 12.97 12.23 -1.02
CA VAL A 77 12.64 13.27 -0.04
C VAL A 77 13.53 14.47 -0.32
N SER A 78 12.92 15.66 -0.34
CA SER A 78 13.60 16.93 -0.60
C SER A 78 13.42 17.86 0.58
N ALA A 79 14.49 18.50 1.04
CA ALA A 79 14.48 19.40 2.18
C ALA A 79 15.17 20.72 1.84
N VAL A 80 14.47 21.83 2.03
CA VAL A 80 15.03 23.18 1.92
C VAL A 80 15.82 23.47 3.20
N LEU A 81 17.13 23.68 3.05
CA LEU A 81 18.03 23.97 4.16
C LEU A 81 18.23 25.48 4.25
N ARG A 82 17.77 26.09 5.34
CA ARG A 82 17.83 27.55 5.54
C ARG A 82 19.05 27.98 6.35
N ASP A 83 19.56 29.17 6.08
CA ASP A 83 20.65 29.79 6.87
C ASP A 83 20.13 30.41 8.18
N ALA A 84 21.02 31.01 8.96
CA ALA A 84 20.66 31.67 10.23
C ALA A 84 19.72 32.88 10.07
N ARG A 85 19.49 33.35 8.84
CA ARG A 85 18.56 34.43 8.49
C ARG A 85 17.26 33.90 7.89
N ASP A 86 17.03 32.58 7.96
CA ASP A 86 15.86 31.89 7.43
C ASP A 86 15.75 31.89 5.89
N LEU A 87 16.85 32.17 5.19
CA LEU A 87 16.90 32.17 3.72
C LEU A 87 17.30 30.78 3.20
N PRO A 88 16.68 30.28 2.11
CA PRO A 88 17.09 29.03 1.47
C PRO A 88 18.58 29.08 1.07
N SER A 89 19.39 28.22 1.67
CA SER A 89 20.85 28.15 1.46
C SER A 89 21.28 26.94 0.65
N ALA A 90 20.48 25.88 0.65
CA ALA A 90 20.65 24.69 -0.17
C ALA A 90 19.33 23.91 -0.23
N VAL A 91 19.22 23.00 -1.19
CA VAL A 91 18.18 21.95 -1.17
C VAL A 91 18.87 20.59 -1.09
N LEU A 92 18.48 19.78 -0.11
CA LEU A 92 18.94 18.41 0.07
C LEU A 92 17.92 17.45 -0.51
N CYS A 93 18.32 16.64 -1.48
CA CYS A 93 17.52 15.55 -2.01
C CYS A 93 18.14 14.21 -1.60
N ILE A 94 17.31 13.31 -1.08
CA ILE A 94 17.69 11.93 -0.74
C ILE A 94 16.81 11.01 -1.57
N ASN A 95 17.41 10.21 -2.45
CA ASN A 95 16.72 9.31 -3.36
C ASN A 95 17.09 7.86 -3.03
N LEU A 96 16.14 7.08 -2.52
CA LEU A 96 16.33 5.69 -2.13
C LEU A 96 15.85 4.74 -3.24
N ASP A 97 16.72 3.88 -3.75
CA ASP A 97 16.39 2.83 -4.72
C ASP A 97 15.59 1.72 -4.02
N ARG A 98 14.35 1.54 -4.46
CA ARG A 98 13.43 0.54 -3.89
C ARG A 98 13.63 -0.85 -4.49
N THR A 99 14.37 -0.96 -5.59
CA THR A 99 14.54 -2.19 -6.37
C THR A 99 14.97 -3.38 -5.50
N PRO A 100 16.00 -3.27 -4.63
CA PRO A 100 16.43 -4.39 -3.80
C PRO A 100 15.34 -4.87 -2.83
N LEU A 101 14.58 -3.94 -2.25
CA LEU A 101 13.50 -4.26 -1.32
C LEU A 101 12.33 -4.91 -2.05
N GLU A 102 11.96 -4.40 -3.23
CA GLU A 102 10.91 -4.96 -4.06
C GLU A 102 11.26 -6.39 -4.53
N GLN A 103 12.51 -6.63 -4.93
CA GLN A 103 13.00 -7.97 -5.27
C GLN A 103 12.96 -8.92 -4.07
N ALA A 104 13.42 -8.47 -2.89
CA ALA A 104 13.35 -9.28 -1.68
C ALA A 104 11.91 -9.61 -1.30
N ALA A 105 11.00 -8.63 -1.37
CA ALA A 105 9.58 -8.82 -1.12
C ALA A 105 8.96 -9.82 -2.11
N ALA A 106 9.34 -9.78 -3.39
CA ALA A 106 8.89 -10.73 -4.39
C ALA A 106 9.36 -12.15 -4.10
N VAL A 107 10.63 -12.34 -3.72
CA VAL A 107 11.17 -13.65 -3.32
C VAL A 107 10.45 -14.18 -2.08
N LEU A 108 10.28 -13.34 -1.05
CA LEU A 108 9.58 -13.72 0.18
C LEU A 108 8.12 -14.06 -0.08
N SER A 109 7.45 -13.33 -0.97
CA SER A 109 6.07 -13.61 -1.36
C SER A 109 5.95 -14.92 -2.13
N ALA A 110 6.85 -15.17 -3.10
CA ALA A 110 6.88 -16.42 -3.86
C ALA A 110 7.18 -17.63 -2.96
N PHE A 111 8.05 -17.47 -1.97
CA PHE A 111 8.36 -18.51 -1.00
C PHE A 111 7.22 -18.74 0.01
N GLY A 112 6.60 -17.65 0.50
CA GLY A 112 5.57 -17.68 1.53
C GLY A 112 4.16 -18.03 1.02
N ALA A 113 3.92 -17.90 -0.28
CA ALA A 113 2.65 -18.21 -0.92
C ALA A 113 2.86 -18.78 -2.33
N PRO A 114 3.43 -20.00 -2.48
CA PRO A 114 3.49 -20.69 -3.76
C PRO A 114 2.08 -21.22 -4.11
N THR A 115 1.16 -20.31 -4.43
CA THR A 115 -0.18 -20.67 -4.86
C THR A 115 -0.22 -20.64 -6.38
N VAL A 116 -0.33 -21.82 -7.00
CA VAL A 116 -0.82 -21.92 -8.37
C VAL A 116 -2.32 -21.63 -8.32
N GLN A 117 -2.86 -20.89 -9.29
CA GLN A 117 -4.32 -20.82 -9.42
C GLN A 117 -4.86 -22.25 -9.55
N SER A 118 -5.75 -22.67 -8.64
CA SER A 118 -6.36 -23.99 -8.69
C SER A 118 -6.96 -24.22 -10.09
N PRO A 119 -6.63 -25.32 -10.77
CA PRO A 119 -7.25 -25.67 -12.04
C PRO A 119 -8.78 -25.61 -11.93
N GLU A 120 -9.45 -25.07 -12.94
CA GLU A 120 -10.92 -24.91 -13.00
C GLU A 120 -11.74 -26.15 -12.58
N PRO A 121 -11.31 -27.42 -12.80
CA PRO A 121 -12.06 -28.59 -12.32
C PRO A 121 -12.17 -28.70 -10.79
N LEU A 122 -11.32 -28.01 -10.01
CA LEU A 122 -11.40 -27.96 -8.54
C LEU A 122 -12.29 -26.80 -8.05
N PHE A 123 -12.52 -25.78 -8.87
CA PHE A 123 -13.37 -24.62 -8.52
C PHE A 123 -14.84 -25.00 -8.29
N GLU A 124 -15.32 -26.02 -9.00
CA GLU A 124 -16.66 -26.58 -8.82
C GLU A 124 -16.76 -27.53 -7.62
N GLN A 125 -15.75 -27.68 -6.77
CA GLN A 125 -15.85 -28.45 -5.52
C GLN A 125 -15.55 -27.65 -4.25
N ASP A 126 -15.09 -26.39 -4.38
CA ASP A 126 -14.48 -25.67 -3.24
C ASP A 126 -15.29 -24.50 -2.69
N TRP A 127 -16.60 -24.66 -2.54
CA TRP A 127 -17.44 -23.74 -1.76
C TRP A 127 -16.99 -23.64 -0.30
N SER A 128 -16.34 -24.67 0.24
CA SER A 128 -15.73 -24.60 1.57
C SER A 128 -14.58 -23.60 1.60
N GLU A 129 -13.65 -23.66 0.65
CA GLU A 129 -12.60 -22.64 0.51
C GLU A 129 -13.20 -21.26 0.23
N ARG A 130 -14.24 -21.15 -0.60
CA ARG A 130 -14.90 -19.85 -0.86
C ARG A 130 -15.52 -19.24 0.40
N ILE A 131 -16.15 -20.06 1.25
CA ILE A 131 -16.66 -19.63 2.57
C ILE A 131 -15.50 -19.13 3.44
N GLN A 132 -14.42 -19.90 3.51
CA GLN A 132 -13.24 -19.56 4.31
C GLN A 132 -12.55 -18.29 3.80
N HIS A 133 -12.48 -18.11 2.47
CA HIS A 133 -11.88 -16.94 1.84
C HIS A 133 -12.66 -15.67 2.15
N VAL A 134 -14.00 -15.69 2.00
CA VAL A 134 -14.84 -14.53 2.32
C VAL A 134 -14.75 -14.16 3.79
N ILE A 135 -14.80 -15.14 4.69
CA ILE A 135 -14.65 -14.92 6.14
C ILE A 135 -13.24 -14.38 6.45
N GLY A 136 -12.20 -14.99 5.90
CA GLY A 136 -10.81 -14.58 6.12
C GLY A 136 -10.52 -13.17 5.63
N THR A 137 -11.04 -12.80 4.46
CA THR A 137 -10.94 -11.42 3.92
C THR A 137 -11.63 -10.42 4.85
N TYR A 138 -12.85 -10.73 5.31
CA TYR A 138 -13.54 -9.86 6.27
C TYR A 138 -12.77 -9.69 7.59
N VAL A 139 -12.18 -10.76 8.12
CA VAL A 139 -11.35 -10.70 9.34
C VAL A 139 -10.10 -9.84 9.13
N ARG A 140 -9.42 -9.96 7.97
CA ARG A 140 -8.25 -9.14 7.65
C ARG A 140 -8.60 -7.65 7.52
N GLU A 141 -9.73 -7.34 6.89
CA GLU A 141 -10.18 -5.95 6.70
C GLU A 141 -10.61 -5.27 8.01
N THR A 142 -11.23 -6.03 8.92
CA THR A 142 -11.85 -5.46 10.13
C THR A 142 -11.07 -5.71 11.41
N GLY A 143 -10.09 -6.61 11.38
CA GLY A 143 -9.37 -7.10 12.56
C GLY A 143 -10.24 -7.88 13.56
N ARG A 144 -11.50 -8.20 13.21
CA ARG A 144 -12.47 -8.80 14.12
C ARG A 144 -12.59 -10.31 13.88
N PRO A 145 -12.14 -11.17 14.80
CA PRO A 145 -12.25 -12.62 14.64
C PRO A 145 -13.70 -13.09 14.74
N VAL A 146 -14.01 -14.26 14.15
CA VAL A 146 -15.37 -14.82 14.04
C VAL A 146 -16.10 -14.87 15.39
N GLU A 147 -15.39 -15.22 16.45
CA GLU A 147 -15.91 -15.33 17.82
C GLU A 147 -16.40 -13.99 18.37
N ARG A 148 -15.85 -12.89 17.86
CA ARG A 148 -16.19 -11.52 18.26
C ARG A 148 -17.11 -10.81 17.25
N MET A 149 -17.55 -11.50 16.20
CA MET A 149 -18.45 -10.90 15.21
C MET A 149 -19.79 -10.53 15.85
N THR A 150 -20.14 -9.26 15.71
CA THR A 150 -21.46 -8.72 16.02
C THR A 150 -22.49 -9.21 15.00
N ARG A 151 -23.77 -8.90 15.25
CA ARG A 151 -24.84 -9.19 14.29
C ARG A 151 -24.64 -8.47 12.96
N GLN A 152 -24.17 -7.22 12.98
CA GLN A 152 -23.89 -6.46 11.77
C GLN A 152 -22.74 -7.07 10.96
N ASP A 153 -21.69 -7.53 11.64
CA ASP A 153 -20.57 -8.20 10.97
C ASP A 153 -21.02 -9.49 10.27
N ARG A 154 -21.85 -10.29 10.96
CA ARG A 154 -22.43 -11.51 10.38
C ARG A 154 -23.32 -11.21 9.17
N LEU A 155 -24.10 -10.13 9.21
CA LEU A 155 -24.89 -9.69 8.05
C LEU A 155 -23.98 -9.29 6.88
N ALA A 156 -22.91 -8.53 7.13
CA ALA A 156 -21.96 -8.14 6.10
C ALA A 156 -21.29 -9.36 5.45
N VAL A 157 -20.85 -10.33 6.26
CA VAL A 157 -20.25 -11.57 5.75
C VAL A 157 -21.25 -12.41 4.96
N LEU A 158 -22.49 -12.55 5.47
CA LEU A 158 -23.55 -13.28 4.76
C LEU A 158 -23.94 -12.61 3.43
N GLY A 159 -23.93 -11.28 3.38
CA GLY A 159 -24.14 -10.52 2.14
C GLY A 159 -23.08 -10.84 1.09
N ARG A 160 -21.79 -10.78 1.47
CA ARG A 160 -20.68 -11.15 0.58
C ARG A 160 -20.75 -12.61 0.11
N LEU A 161 -21.18 -13.52 0.97
CA LEU A 161 -21.39 -14.93 0.61
C LEU A 161 -22.55 -15.12 -0.38
N ASP A 162 -23.62 -14.34 -0.25
CA ASP A 162 -24.76 -14.35 -1.18
C ASP A 162 -24.40 -13.76 -2.54
N GLU A 163 -23.68 -12.64 -2.56
CA GLU A 163 -23.08 -12.05 -3.77
C GLU A 163 -22.13 -13.02 -4.47
N ALA A 164 -21.33 -13.76 -3.70
CA ALA A 164 -20.46 -14.82 -4.18
C ALA A 164 -21.21 -16.09 -4.59
N ARG A 165 -22.56 -16.09 -4.59
CA ARG A 165 -23.44 -17.19 -5.00
C ARG A 165 -23.24 -18.48 -4.22
N VAL A 166 -22.67 -18.42 -3.02
CA VAL A 166 -22.39 -19.60 -2.17
C VAL A 166 -23.68 -20.36 -1.82
N PHE A 167 -24.78 -19.64 -1.59
CA PHE A 167 -26.06 -20.26 -1.23
C PHE A 167 -26.82 -20.89 -2.41
N ALA A 168 -26.32 -20.78 -3.64
CA ALA A 168 -26.89 -21.49 -4.80
C ALA A 168 -26.56 -23.01 -4.76
N VAL A 169 -25.56 -23.41 -3.97
CA VAL A 169 -25.09 -24.80 -3.87
C VAL A 169 -25.82 -25.57 -2.77
N ARG A 170 -26.18 -26.83 -3.05
CA ARG A 170 -26.82 -27.73 -2.08
C ARG A 170 -25.84 -28.01 -0.92
N ARG A 171 -26.30 -27.84 0.33
CA ARG A 171 -25.53 -28.01 1.59
C ARG A 171 -24.54 -26.86 1.95
N ALA A 172 -24.59 -25.71 1.30
CA ALA A 172 -23.77 -24.55 1.70
C ALA A 172 -24.15 -23.99 3.08
N THR A 173 -25.45 -23.95 3.43
CA THR A 173 -25.93 -23.33 4.68
C THR A 173 -25.37 -23.99 5.95
N PRO A 174 -25.33 -25.34 6.10
CA PRO A 174 -24.66 -25.98 7.22
C PRO A 174 -23.16 -25.62 7.33
N ALA A 175 -22.45 -25.53 6.20
CA ALA A 175 -21.04 -25.18 6.19
C ALA A 175 -20.80 -23.72 6.65
N VAL A 176 -21.62 -22.79 6.14
CA VAL A 176 -21.61 -21.38 6.57
C VAL A 176 -21.91 -21.25 8.06
N ALA A 177 -22.92 -21.99 8.56
CA ALA A 177 -23.26 -21.99 9.98
C ALA A 177 -22.09 -22.45 10.86
N GLY A 178 -21.41 -23.53 10.46
CA GLY A 178 -20.20 -24.02 11.13
C GLY A 178 -19.07 -22.99 11.10
N ALA A 179 -18.79 -22.41 9.93
CA ALA A 179 -17.71 -21.43 9.77
C ALA A 179 -17.94 -20.13 10.56
N LEU A 180 -19.20 -19.68 10.66
CA LEU A 180 -19.58 -18.51 11.47
C LEU A 180 -19.85 -18.82 12.95
N ARG A 181 -19.75 -20.11 13.35
CA ARG A 181 -20.05 -20.60 14.71
C ARG A 181 -21.43 -20.18 15.21
N VAL A 182 -22.44 -20.27 14.35
CA VAL A 182 -23.84 -19.97 14.67
C VAL A 182 -24.74 -21.15 14.30
N SER A 183 -25.98 -21.14 14.77
CA SER A 183 -26.95 -22.16 14.36
C SER A 183 -27.39 -21.93 12.90
N ARG A 184 -27.86 -23.01 12.25
CA ARG A 184 -28.50 -22.91 10.92
C ARG A 184 -29.69 -21.95 10.93
N SER A 185 -30.47 -21.93 12.02
CA SER A 185 -31.61 -21.02 12.16
C SER A 185 -31.17 -19.56 12.19
N THR A 186 -30.06 -19.23 12.84
CA THR A 186 -29.48 -17.87 12.80
C THR A 186 -29.08 -17.48 11.38
N VAL A 187 -28.43 -18.37 10.62
CA VAL A 187 -28.06 -18.08 9.22
C VAL A 187 -29.31 -17.81 8.37
N TYR A 188 -30.34 -18.65 8.47
CA TYR A 188 -31.59 -18.43 7.74
C TYR A 188 -32.28 -17.12 8.13
N GLY A 189 -32.30 -16.78 9.42
CA GLY A 189 -32.91 -15.52 9.90
C GLY A 189 -32.19 -14.29 9.36
N LEU A 190 -30.86 -14.29 9.39
CA LEU A 190 -30.05 -13.18 8.86
C LEU A 190 -30.12 -13.09 7.33
N LEU A 191 -30.18 -14.21 6.60
CA LEU A 191 -30.39 -14.20 5.15
C LEU A 191 -31.78 -13.68 4.77
N ALA A 192 -32.80 -14.04 5.54
CA ALA A 192 -34.16 -13.52 5.34
C ALA A 192 -34.20 -12.00 5.54
N GLU A 193 -33.48 -11.49 6.53
CA GLU A 193 -33.32 -10.05 6.76
C GLU A 193 -32.56 -9.35 5.62
N LEU A 194 -31.47 -9.94 5.11
CA LEU A 194 -30.73 -9.39 3.96
C LEU A 194 -31.60 -9.31 2.70
N ARG A 195 -32.51 -10.27 2.53
CA ARG A 195 -33.42 -10.35 1.38
C ARG A 195 -34.73 -9.61 1.60
N ALA A 196 -34.98 -9.11 2.81
CA ALA A 196 -36.16 -8.30 3.06
C ALA A 196 -35.99 -6.98 2.29
N PRO A 197 -36.99 -6.54 1.50
CA PRO A 197 -36.90 -5.28 0.78
C PRO A 197 -36.66 -4.16 1.79
N SER A 198 -35.59 -3.39 1.57
CA SER A 198 -35.29 -2.22 2.40
C SER A 198 -36.45 -1.25 2.31
N ALA A 199 -36.88 -0.70 3.46
CA ALA A 199 -37.94 0.32 3.52
C ALA A 199 -37.64 1.61 2.72
N LYS A 200 -36.45 1.71 2.09
CA LYS A 200 -36.05 2.77 1.16
C LYS A 200 -36.50 2.58 -0.29
N ASP A 201 -36.95 1.38 -0.69
CA ASP A 201 -37.47 1.11 -2.05
C ASP A 201 -38.99 1.28 -2.15
N ARG A 202 -39.63 1.78 -1.10
CA ARG A 202 -41.05 2.16 -1.08
C ARG A 202 -41.18 3.67 -0.96
N GLN A 203 -40.91 4.38 -2.03
CA GLN A 203 -41.48 5.70 -2.24
C GLN A 203 -42.08 5.76 -3.66
N PRO A 204 -43.35 6.20 -3.79
CA PRO A 204 -44.08 6.15 -5.05
C PRO A 204 -43.51 7.08 -6.12
#